data_AF-A0A7Y5RG67-F1
#
_entry.id   AF-A0A7Y5RG67-F1
#
_cell.length_a   1.000
_cell.length_b   1.000
_cell.length_c   1.000
_cell.angle_alpha   90.00
_cell.angle_beta   90.00
_cell.angle_gamma   90.00
#
_symmetry.space_group_name_H-M   'P 1'
#
loop_
_entity.id
_entity.type
_entity.pdbx_description
1 polymer ?
#
loop_
_entity_poly.entity_id
_entity_poly.type
_entity_poly.pdbx_seq_one_letter_code
_entity_poly.pdbx_strand_id
1 'polypeptide(L)'
;MDSQTRHSLKQPDAYVAATEHGLKWAQQNRSAVIRYVVGLLVVLLVVIGGLVIYNVRSNSANAAFGEAMGVYQSDIAEPGVPPQQGVKTFPSAQERAKAAHEKFQQVADSYGMTSSGKLALYFAGLTAIEANQTATAQSTLEKVAGSWNGDLASLAKLSLASLYRQSGQDQKAIDIYNQLIAKPNHSVPAAT
;
A
#
# COMPACT_ATOMS: atom_id res chain seq x y z
N MET A 1 34.82 48.34 29.81
CA MET A 1 33.92 48.06 28.66
C MET A 1 34.58 48.65 27.42
N ASP A 2 35.11 47.78 26.56
CA ASP A 2 35.93 48.15 25.39
C ASP A 2 35.14 48.86 24.30
N SER A 3 35.80 49.78 23.60
CA SER A 3 35.27 50.54 22.46
C SER A 3 34.83 49.64 21.30
N GLN A 4 35.43 48.45 21.19
CA GLN A 4 35.08 47.42 20.20
C GLN A 4 33.65 46.88 20.42
N THR A 5 33.22 46.70 21.67
CA THR A 5 31.88 46.19 22.00
C THR A 5 30.78 47.21 21.69
N ARG A 6 31.08 48.51 21.74
CA ARG A 6 30.15 49.59 21.34
C ARG A 6 30.00 49.73 19.82
N HIS A 7 31.00 49.31 19.04
CA HIS A 7 30.97 49.39 17.58
C HIS A 7 30.13 48.26 16.96
N SER A 8 30.14 47.07 17.56
CA SER A 8 29.32 45.93 17.13
C SER A 8 27.81 46.11 17.34
N LEU A 9 27.39 47.05 18.21
CA LEU A 9 25.98 47.38 18.44
C LEU A 9 25.43 48.46 17.49
N LYS A 10 26.26 48.99 16.58
CA LYS A 10 25.88 50.05 15.62
C LYS A 10 25.83 49.59 14.16
N GLN A 11 26.21 48.34 13.87
CA GLN A 11 25.93 47.77 12.56
C GLN A 11 24.43 47.50 12.51
N PRO A 12 23.70 47.91 11.44
CA PRO A 12 22.31 47.53 11.30
C PRO A 12 22.27 46.00 11.36
N ASP A 13 21.53 45.47 12.34
CA ASP A 13 21.34 44.04 12.51
C ASP A 13 21.14 43.41 11.14
N ALA A 14 21.92 42.38 10.79
CA ALA A 14 21.86 41.75 9.47
C ALA A 14 20.42 41.35 9.11
N TYR A 15 19.58 41.09 10.13
CA TYR A 15 18.14 40.91 10.04
C TYR A 15 17.38 42.14 9.54
N VAL A 16 17.66 43.34 10.05
CA VAL A 16 17.03 44.59 9.59
C VAL A 16 17.42 44.87 8.14
N ALA A 17 18.71 44.74 7.80
CA ALA A 17 19.18 44.94 6.43
C ALA A 17 18.59 43.91 5.45
N ALA A 18 18.51 42.63 5.84
CA ALA A 18 17.87 41.59 5.05
C ALA A 18 16.37 41.82 4.87
N THR A 19 15.70 42.34 5.91
CA THR A 19 14.27 42.64 5.89
C THR A 19 13.98 43.84 4.98
N GLU A 20 14.76 44.91 5.07
CA GLU A 20 14.62 46.09 4.20
C GLU A 20 14.90 45.77 2.73
N HIS A 21 15.94 44.98 2.45
CA HIS A 21 16.24 44.51 1.10
C HIS A 21 15.14 43.60 0.55
N GLY A 22 14.63 42.68 1.37
CA GLY A 22 13.53 41.79 1.00
C GLY A 22 12.23 42.56 0.70
N LEU A 23 11.90 43.56 1.52
CA LEU A 23 10.72 44.42 1.30
C LEU A 23 10.84 45.26 0.04
N LYS A 24 11.99 45.90 -0.20
CA LYS A 24 12.21 46.69 -1.43
C LYS A 24 12.17 45.81 -2.68
N TRP A 25 12.79 44.64 -2.63
CA TRP A 25 12.73 43.67 -3.74
C TRP A 25 11.30 43.18 -3.99
N ALA A 26 10.55 42.84 -2.94
CA ALA A 26 9.17 42.38 -3.07
C ALA A 26 8.23 43.48 -3.61
N GLN A 27 8.45 44.74 -3.22
CA GLN A 27 7.70 45.88 -3.74
C GLN A 27 8.01 46.17 -5.22
N GLN A 28 9.26 46.02 -5.66
CA GLN A 28 9.65 46.17 -7.06
C GLN A 28 9.20 44.97 -7.92
N ASN A 29 9.13 43.78 -7.33
CA ASN A 29 8.80 42.53 -8.01
C ASN A 29 7.39 42.01 -7.67
N ARG A 30 6.43 42.89 -7.34
CA ARG A 30 5.07 42.49 -6.92
C ARG A 30 4.41 41.46 -7.85
N SER A 31 4.55 41.63 -9.16
CA SER A 31 3.98 40.69 -10.15
C SER A 31 4.63 39.30 -10.09
N ALA A 32 5.94 39.22 -9.86
CA ALA A 32 6.64 37.96 -9.69
C ALA A 32 6.27 37.29 -8.35
N VAL A 33 6.23 38.05 -7.26
CA VAL A 33 5.81 37.57 -5.94
C VAL A 33 4.38 36.99 -6.00
N ILE A 34 3.43 37.71 -6.60
CA ILE A 34 2.06 37.22 -6.76
C ILE A 34 2.03 35.91 -7.56
N ARG A 35 2.79 35.82 -8.66
CA ARG A 35 2.86 34.58 -9.48
C ARG A 35 3.40 33.40 -8.66
N TYR A 36 4.45 33.59 -7.88
CA TYR A 36 5.01 32.53 -7.04
C TYR A 36 4.05 32.12 -5.91
N VAL A 37 3.41 33.08 -5.25
CA VAL A 37 2.41 32.79 -4.20
C VAL A 37 1.22 32.03 -4.79
N VAL A 38 0.67 32.49 -5.92
CA VAL A 38 -0.41 31.80 -6.61
C VAL A 38 0.02 30.40 -7.04
N GLY A 39 1.21 30.25 -7.63
CA GLY A 39 1.77 28.95 -8.00
C GLY A 39 1.88 28.00 -6.81
N LEU A 40 2.40 28.50 -5.68
CA LEU A 40 2.51 27.72 -4.44
C LEU A 40 1.13 27.32 -3.90
N LEU A 41 0.14 28.23 -3.93
CA LEU A 41 -1.22 27.93 -3.52
C LEU A 41 -1.87 26.85 -4.41
N VAL A 42 -1.67 26.92 -5.72
CA VAL A 42 -2.18 25.90 -6.66
C VAL A 42 -1.55 24.53 -6.37
N VAL A 43 -0.24 24.46 -6.18
CA VAL A 43 0.45 23.21 -5.82
C VAL A 43 -0.08 22.66 -4.50
N LEU A 44 -0.26 23.52 -3.50
CA LEU A 44 -0.77 23.15 -2.18
C LEU A 44 -2.21 22.60 -2.27
N LEU A 45 -3.07 23.24 -3.07
CA LEU A 45 -4.44 22.75 -3.31
C LEU A 45 -4.44 21.37 -3.99
N VAL A 46 -3.56 21.14 -4.98
CA VAL A 46 -3.44 19.84 -5.65
C VAL A 46 -2.96 18.76 -4.66
N VAL A 47 -1.96 19.06 -3.83
CA VAL A 47 -1.45 18.12 -2.82
C VAL A 47 -2.52 17.78 -1.79
N ILE A 48 -3.19 18.79 -1.22
CA ILE A 48 -4.26 18.56 -0.24
C ILE A 48 -5.42 17.79 -0.88
N GLY A 49 -5.87 18.18 -2.06
CA GLY A 49 -6.92 17.48 -2.79
C GLY A 49 -6.56 16.02 -3.04
N GLY A 50 -5.33 15.75 -3.49
CA GLY A 50 -4.80 14.41 -3.68
C GLY A 50 -4.78 13.59 -2.38
N LEU A 51 -4.32 14.16 -1.27
CA LEU A 51 -4.30 13.49 0.04
C LEU A 51 -5.71 13.17 0.54
N VAL A 52 -6.66 14.09 0.41
CA VAL A 52 -8.06 13.87 0.82
C VAL A 52 -8.69 12.74 0.01
N ILE A 53 -8.55 12.78 -1.32
CA ILE A 53 -9.07 11.72 -2.20
C ILE A 53 -8.43 10.37 -1.87
N TYR A 54 -7.11 10.34 -1.64
CA TYR A 54 -6.40 9.12 -1.25
C TYR A 54 -6.92 8.55 0.07
N ASN A 55 -7.12 9.40 1.09
CA ASN A 55 -7.63 8.97 2.40
C ASN A 55 -9.06 8.42 2.31
N VAL A 56 -9.96 9.10 1.61
CA VAL A 56 -11.33 8.62 1.39
C VAL A 56 -11.32 7.28 0.68
N ARG A 57 -10.55 7.16 -0.41
CA ARG A 57 -10.42 5.92 -1.17
C ARG A 57 -9.79 4.80 -0.34
N SER A 58 -8.84 5.12 0.53
CA SER A 58 -8.23 4.15 1.46
C SER A 58 -9.24 3.65 2.50
N ASN A 59 -10.09 4.52 3.05
CA ASN A 59 -11.13 4.11 3.99
C ASN A 59 -12.16 3.19 3.34
N SER A 60 -12.61 3.52 2.12
CA SER A 60 -13.49 2.64 1.34
C SER A 60 -12.82 1.31 1.01
N ALA A 61 -11.53 1.31 0.68
CA ALA A 61 -10.76 0.09 0.46
C ALA A 61 -10.68 -0.79 1.71
N ASN A 62 -10.47 -0.19 2.88
CA ASN A 62 -10.43 -0.92 4.16
C ASN A 62 -11.77 -1.58 4.47
N ALA A 63 -12.88 -0.87 4.27
CA ALA A 63 -14.22 -1.41 4.48
C ALA A 63 -14.50 -2.60 3.54
N ALA A 64 -14.24 -2.43 2.24
CA ALA A 64 -14.46 -3.48 1.24
C ALA A 64 -13.53 -4.70 1.47
N PHE A 65 -12.29 -4.47 1.89
CA PHE A 65 -11.38 -5.54 2.31
C PHE A 65 -11.91 -6.29 3.55
N GLY A 66 -12.44 -5.55 4.53
CA GLY A 66 -13.07 -6.14 5.72
C GLY A 66 -14.27 -7.04 5.37
N GLU A 67 -15.11 -6.63 4.42
CA GLU A 67 -16.20 -7.46 3.91
C GLU A 67 -15.69 -8.74 3.23
N ALA A 68 -14.62 -8.63 2.43
CA ALA A 68 -13.99 -9.79 1.80
C ALA A 68 -13.41 -10.75 2.84
N MET A 69 -12.75 -10.23 3.88
CA MET A 69 -12.28 -11.03 5.01
C MET A 69 -13.41 -11.70 5.77
N GLY A 70 -14.56 -11.03 5.93
CA GLY A 70 -15.75 -11.62 6.55
C GLY A 70 -16.25 -12.85 5.78
N VAL A 71 -16.18 -12.83 4.44
CA VAL A 71 -16.47 -14.01 3.61
C VAL A 71 -15.38 -15.08 3.76
N TYR A 72 -14.11 -14.69 3.79
CA TYR A 72 -13.01 -15.65 3.94
C TYR A 72 -13.01 -16.37 5.28
N GLN A 73 -13.45 -15.70 6.35
CA GLN A 73 -13.45 -16.21 7.72
C GLN A 73 -14.77 -16.89 8.11
N SER A 74 -15.81 -16.83 7.28
CA SER A 74 -17.11 -17.42 7.60
C SER A 74 -17.03 -18.94 7.78
N ASP A 75 -17.90 -19.49 8.61
CA ASP A 75 -17.92 -20.92 8.92
C ASP A 75 -18.37 -21.79 7.75
N ILE A 76 -17.89 -23.04 7.76
CA ILE A 76 -18.37 -24.09 6.87
C ILE A 76 -19.61 -24.71 7.51
N ALA A 77 -20.65 -24.93 6.71
CA ALA A 77 -21.89 -25.52 7.16
C ALA A 77 -21.66 -26.93 7.73
N GLU A 78 -22.17 -27.19 8.93
CA GLU A 78 -22.16 -28.54 9.49
C GLU A 78 -23.19 -29.43 8.76
N PRO A 79 -22.80 -30.64 8.32
CA PRO A 79 -23.73 -31.57 7.69
C PRO A 79 -24.92 -31.90 8.61
N GLY A 80 -26.14 -31.63 8.14
CA GLY A 80 -27.37 -31.94 8.88
C GLY A 80 -27.84 -30.87 9.86
N VAL A 81 -27.11 -29.76 10.02
CA VAL A 81 -27.56 -28.61 10.81
C VAL A 81 -28.16 -27.55 9.89
N PRO A 82 -29.45 -27.18 10.06
CA PRO A 82 -30.04 -26.11 9.26
C PRO A 82 -29.33 -24.77 9.54
N PRO A 83 -29.09 -23.93 8.52
CA PRO A 83 -28.41 -22.66 8.71
C PRO A 83 -29.17 -21.79 9.71
N GLN A 84 -28.45 -21.27 10.71
CA GLN A 84 -29.01 -20.28 11.63
C GLN A 84 -29.35 -19.00 10.87
N GLN A 85 -30.51 -18.41 11.16
CA GLN A 85 -30.96 -17.20 10.47
C GLN A 85 -29.95 -16.06 10.67
N GLY A 86 -29.45 -15.52 9.56
CA GLY A 86 -28.46 -14.43 9.57
C GLY A 86 -26.99 -14.88 9.57
N VAL A 87 -26.69 -16.18 9.73
CA VAL A 87 -25.32 -16.70 9.64
C VAL A 87 -25.04 -17.16 8.21
N LYS A 88 -24.10 -16.48 7.54
CA LYS A 88 -23.64 -16.90 6.22
C LYS A 88 -22.62 -18.02 6.38
N THR A 89 -23.00 -19.24 6.01
CA THR A 89 -22.10 -20.40 5.96
C THR A 89 -21.85 -20.83 4.52
N PHE A 90 -20.77 -21.58 4.30
CA PHE A 90 -20.44 -22.15 3.00
C PHE A 90 -20.46 -23.69 3.06
N PRO A 91 -20.84 -24.37 1.98
CA PRO A 91 -20.92 -25.84 1.99
C PRO A 91 -19.53 -26.51 1.98
N SER A 92 -18.46 -25.79 1.63
CA SER A 92 -17.09 -26.28 1.72
C SER A 92 -16.07 -25.13 1.82
N ALA A 93 -14.85 -25.47 2.26
CA ALA A 93 -13.71 -24.54 2.26
C ALA A 93 -13.43 -24.02 0.84
N GLN A 94 -13.54 -24.88 -0.17
CA GLN A 94 -13.28 -24.51 -1.57
C GLN A 94 -14.31 -23.50 -2.10
N GLU A 95 -15.59 -23.66 -1.77
CA GLU A 95 -16.63 -22.72 -2.19
C GLU A 95 -16.51 -21.37 -1.47
N ARG A 96 -16.17 -21.40 -0.18
CA ARG A 96 -15.81 -20.18 0.55
C ARG A 96 -14.63 -19.46 -0.09
N ALA A 97 -13.57 -20.20 -0.44
CA ALA A 97 -12.40 -19.64 -1.09
C ALA A 97 -12.74 -18.99 -2.44
N LYS A 98 -13.59 -19.63 -3.27
CA LYS A 98 -14.08 -19.04 -4.53
C LYS A 98 -14.84 -17.73 -4.29
N ALA A 99 -15.77 -17.71 -3.34
CA ALA A 99 -16.54 -16.51 -3.02
C ALA A 99 -15.66 -15.38 -2.45
N ALA A 100 -14.69 -15.73 -1.60
CA ALA A 100 -13.72 -14.79 -1.07
C ALA A 100 -12.79 -14.24 -2.16
N HIS A 101 -12.34 -15.10 -3.08
CA HIS A 101 -11.50 -14.72 -4.23
C HIS A 101 -12.13 -13.61 -5.05
N GLU A 102 -13.41 -13.76 -5.42
CA GLU A 102 -14.14 -12.73 -6.19
C GLU A 102 -14.17 -11.39 -5.46
N LYS A 103 -14.42 -11.40 -4.14
CA LYS A 103 -14.44 -10.18 -3.32
C LYS A 103 -13.05 -9.54 -3.23
N PHE A 104 -12.01 -10.33 -2.98
CA PHE A 104 -10.65 -9.79 -2.94
C PHE A 104 -10.20 -9.25 -4.30
N GLN A 105 -10.54 -9.91 -5.40
CA GLN A 105 -10.24 -9.44 -6.74
C GLN A 105 -10.95 -8.10 -7.01
N GLN A 106 -12.22 -7.98 -6.64
CA GLN A 106 -12.97 -6.72 -6.77
C GLN A 106 -12.31 -5.57 -5.99
N VAL A 107 -11.83 -5.84 -4.77
CA VAL A 107 -11.11 -4.87 -3.95
C VAL A 107 -9.76 -4.49 -4.60
N ALA A 108 -9.03 -5.48 -5.11
CA ALA A 108 -7.75 -5.25 -5.79
C ALA A 108 -7.93 -4.39 -7.06
N ASP A 109 -8.95 -4.67 -7.85
CA ASP A 109 -9.24 -3.94 -9.09
C ASP A 109 -9.72 -2.51 -8.81
N SER A 110 -10.56 -2.34 -7.77
CA SER A 110 -11.13 -1.04 -7.40
C SER A 110 -10.14 -0.16 -6.62
N TYR A 111 -9.26 -0.77 -5.83
CA TYR A 111 -8.44 -0.06 -4.86
C TYR A 111 -6.94 -0.38 -4.95
N GLY A 112 -6.43 -0.90 -6.06
CA GLY A 112 -5.04 -1.37 -6.19
C GLY A 112 -3.93 -0.35 -5.87
N MET A 113 -4.23 0.96 -5.85
CA MET A 113 -3.28 1.99 -5.41
C MET A 113 -3.15 2.10 -3.88
N THR A 114 -4.15 1.64 -3.13
CA THR A 114 -4.15 1.67 -1.66
C THR A 114 -3.43 0.44 -1.08
N SER A 115 -3.03 0.51 0.18
CA SER A 115 -2.44 -0.64 0.87
C SER A 115 -3.40 -1.85 0.91
N SER A 116 -4.69 -1.61 1.13
CA SER A 116 -5.70 -2.67 1.22
C SER A 116 -6.02 -3.29 -0.14
N GLY A 117 -5.98 -2.54 -1.24
CA GLY A 117 -6.10 -3.14 -2.58
C GLY A 117 -4.91 -4.03 -2.93
N LYS A 118 -3.68 -3.63 -2.56
CA LYS A 118 -2.48 -4.48 -2.75
C LYS A 118 -2.57 -5.75 -1.90
N LEU A 119 -2.97 -5.62 -0.64
CA LEU A 119 -3.19 -6.77 0.24
C LEU A 119 -4.31 -7.68 -0.28
N ALA A 120 -5.40 -7.10 -0.78
CA ALA A 120 -6.47 -7.85 -1.42
C ALA A 120 -5.97 -8.68 -2.61
N LEU A 121 -5.08 -8.13 -3.44
CA LEU A 121 -4.51 -8.88 -4.56
C LEU A 121 -3.72 -10.11 -4.08
N TYR A 122 -3.00 -10.00 -2.98
CA TYR A 122 -2.33 -11.15 -2.36
C TYR A 122 -3.33 -12.21 -1.88
N PHE A 123 -4.38 -11.80 -1.16
CA PHE A 123 -5.44 -12.72 -0.71
C PHE A 123 -6.23 -13.32 -1.88
N ALA A 124 -6.42 -12.59 -2.98
CA ALA A 124 -6.99 -13.15 -4.21
C ALA A 124 -6.11 -14.29 -4.76
N GLY A 125 -4.78 -14.14 -4.69
CA GLY A 125 -3.84 -15.23 -5.01
C GLY A 125 -3.97 -16.45 -4.09
N LEU A 126 -4.01 -16.23 -2.77
CA LEU A 126 -4.14 -17.32 -1.78
C LEU A 126 -5.47 -18.08 -1.93
N THR A 127 -6.58 -17.35 -2.01
CA THR A 127 -7.91 -17.95 -2.18
C THR A 127 -8.04 -18.68 -3.52
N ALA A 128 -7.34 -18.26 -4.57
CA ALA A 128 -7.26 -19.02 -5.82
C ALA A 128 -6.51 -20.36 -5.63
N ILE A 129 -5.48 -20.43 -4.79
CA ILE A 129 -4.83 -21.71 -4.43
C ILE A 129 -5.85 -22.62 -3.74
N GLU A 130 -6.53 -22.12 -2.70
CA GLU A 130 -7.54 -22.87 -1.94
C GLU A 130 -8.73 -23.31 -2.81
N ALA A 131 -9.08 -22.51 -3.82
CA ALA A 131 -10.12 -22.82 -4.78
C ALA A 131 -9.71 -23.88 -5.84
N ASN A 132 -8.46 -24.37 -5.81
CA ASN A 132 -7.83 -25.19 -6.86
C ASN A 132 -7.75 -24.51 -8.23
N GLN A 133 -7.64 -23.18 -8.25
CA GLN A 133 -7.46 -22.37 -9.46
C GLN A 133 -5.98 -22.03 -9.67
N THR A 134 -5.15 -23.05 -9.92
CA THR A 134 -3.68 -22.94 -9.98
C THR A 134 -3.19 -21.86 -10.96
N ALA A 135 -3.76 -21.78 -12.16
CA ALA A 135 -3.36 -20.79 -13.16
C ALA A 135 -3.66 -19.34 -12.70
N THR A 136 -4.85 -19.12 -12.13
CA THR A 136 -5.24 -17.83 -11.56
C THR A 136 -4.31 -17.47 -10.41
N ALA A 137 -4.09 -18.40 -9.47
CA ALA A 137 -3.21 -18.22 -8.33
C ALA A 137 -1.79 -17.82 -8.76
N GLN A 138 -1.21 -18.53 -9.74
CA GLN A 138 0.12 -18.25 -10.26
C GLN A 138 0.19 -16.82 -10.83
N SER A 139 -0.71 -16.47 -11.76
CA SER A 139 -0.71 -15.15 -12.40
C SER A 139 -0.92 -14.00 -11.41
N THR A 140 -1.78 -14.21 -10.40
CA THR A 140 -2.07 -13.20 -9.38
C THR A 140 -0.89 -13.03 -8.43
N LEU A 141 -0.28 -14.12 -7.96
CA LEU A 141 0.88 -14.07 -7.09
C LEU A 141 2.12 -13.51 -7.80
N GLU A 142 2.31 -13.78 -9.09
CA GLU A 142 3.36 -13.16 -9.89
C GLU A 142 3.22 -11.63 -9.96
N LYS A 143 1.99 -11.11 -10.12
CA LYS A 143 1.74 -9.66 -10.06
C LYS A 143 2.13 -9.07 -8.70
N VAL A 144 1.82 -9.76 -7.60
CA VAL A 144 2.15 -9.30 -6.25
C VAL A 144 3.66 -9.39 -5.97
N ALA A 145 4.31 -10.46 -6.44
CA ALA A 145 5.75 -10.66 -6.36
C ALA A 145 6.56 -9.58 -7.09
N GLY A 146 5.98 -8.96 -8.11
CA GLY A 146 6.54 -7.80 -8.82
C GLY A 146 6.22 -6.45 -8.18
N SER A 147 5.52 -6.40 -7.05
CA SER A 147 5.14 -5.13 -6.42
C SER A 147 6.33 -4.43 -5.76
N TRP A 148 6.27 -3.10 -5.69
CA TRP A 148 7.26 -2.27 -5.00
C TRP A 148 7.27 -2.46 -3.47
N ASN A 149 6.23 -3.10 -2.91
CA ASN A 149 6.19 -3.43 -1.49
C ASN A 149 6.99 -4.71 -1.26
N GLY A 150 8.21 -4.56 -0.75
CA GLY A 150 9.14 -5.69 -0.56
C GLY A 150 8.59 -6.81 0.33
N ASP A 151 7.88 -6.47 1.40
CA ASP A 151 7.26 -7.43 2.32
C ASP A 151 6.19 -8.25 1.60
N LEU A 152 5.25 -7.58 0.95
CA LEU A 152 4.17 -8.24 0.21
C LEU A 152 4.69 -9.05 -0.98
N ALA A 153 5.70 -8.53 -1.68
CA ALA A 153 6.37 -9.22 -2.76
C ALA A 153 7.05 -10.51 -2.27
N SER A 154 7.63 -10.50 -1.07
CA SER A 154 8.31 -11.66 -0.50
C SER A 154 7.32 -12.71 0.00
N LEU A 155 6.21 -12.29 0.61
CA LEU A 155 5.09 -13.18 0.92
C LEU A 155 4.53 -13.86 -0.33
N ALA A 156 4.29 -13.10 -1.40
CA ALA A 156 3.79 -13.67 -2.65
C ALA A 156 4.78 -14.64 -3.30
N LYS A 157 6.08 -14.34 -3.25
CA LYS A 157 7.14 -15.25 -3.70
C LYS A 157 7.13 -16.55 -2.91
N LEU A 158 6.99 -16.50 -1.59
CA LEU A 158 6.87 -17.72 -0.76
C LEU A 158 5.66 -18.56 -1.18
N SER A 159 4.49 -17.94 -1.31
CA SER A 159 3.27 -18.63 -1.76
C SER A 159 3.43 -19.22 -3.16
N LEU A 160 4.06 -18.48 -4.08
CA LEU A 160 4.32 -18.91 -5.45
C LEU A 160 5.31 -20.09 -5.51
N ALA A 161 6.36 -20.08 -4.68
CA ALA A 161 7.28 -21.21 -4.56
C ALA A 161 6.58 -22.46 -4.02
N SER A 162 5.70 -22.31 -3.02
CA SER A 162 4.88 -23.41 -2.51
C SER A 162 3.94 -23.97 -3.59
N LEU A 163 3.30 -23.09 -4.36
CA LEU A 163 2.44 -23.47 -5.48
C LEU A 163 3.23 -24.23 -6.56
N TYR A 164 4.43 -23.75 -6.91
CA TYR A 164 5.29 -24.43 -7.88
C TYR A 164 5.69 -25.82 -7.42
N ARG A 165 6.07 -25.98 -6.14
CA ARG A 165 6.37 -27.28 -5.56
C ARG A 165 5.17 -28.23 -5.64
N GLN A 166 3.97 -27.75 -5.30
CA GLN A 166 2.76 -28.56 -5.38
C GLN A 166 2.41 -28.97 -6.83
N SER A 167 2.78 -28.14 -7.81
CA SER A 167 2.60 -28.42 -9.24
C SER A 167 3.72 -29.24 -9.88
N GLY A 168 4.72 -29.70 -9.11
CA GLY A 168 5.88 -30.47 -9.61
C GLY A 168 6.92 -29.62 -10.35
N GLN A 169 6.87 -28.29 -10.22
CA GLN A 169 7.81 -27.35 -10.86
C GLN A 169 8.95 -26.97 -9.90
N ASP A 170 9.66 -27.98 -9.39
CA ASP A 170 10.61 -27.83 -8.29
C ASP A 170 11.75 -26.86 -8.59
N GLN A 171 12.26 -26.84 -9.82
CA GLN A 171 13.33 -25.92 -10.20
C GLN A 171 12.91 -24.44 -10.02
N LYS A 172 11.68 -24.09 -10.42
CA LYS A 172 11.16 -22.74 -10.24
C LYS A 172 10.97 -22.39 -8.76
N ALA A 173 10.53 -23.36 -7.95
CA ALA A 173 10.42 -23.18 -6.52
C ALA A 173 11.80 -22.89 -5.89
N ILE A 174 12.83 -23.66 -6.24
CA ILE A 174 14.21 -23.47 -5.79
C ILE A 174 14.72 -22.08 -6.18
N ASP A 175 14.51 -21.66 -7.43
CA ASP A 175 14.95 -20.34 -7.91
C ASP A 175 14.32 -19.21 -7.08
N ILE A 176 13.04 -19.31 -6.73
CA ILE A 176 12.36 -18.32 -5.89
C ILE A 176 12.88 -18.36 -4.46
N TYR A 177 13.07 -19.55 -3.87
CA TYR A 177 13.63 -19.66 -2.52
C TYR A 177 15.03 -19.04 -2.45
N ASN A 178 15.88 -19.26 -3.45
CA ASN A 178 17.19 -18.64 -3.53
C ASN A 178 17.11 -17.10 -3.62
N GLN A 179 16.14 -16.57 -4.37
CA GLN A 179 15.91 -15.11 -4.42
C GLN A 179 15.52 -14.53 -3.07
N LEU A 180 14.71 -15.26 -2.29
CA LEU A 180 14.28 -14.84 -0.95
C LEU A 180 15.44 -14.91 0.05
N ILE A 181 16.26 -15.97 0.00
CA ILE A 181 17.47 -16.11 0.82
C ILE A 181 18.47 -14.98 0.52
N ALA A 182 18.62 -14.59 -0.73
CA ALA A 182 19.53 -13.51 -1.13
C ALA A 182 19.04 -12.11 -0.69
N LYS A 183 17.74 -11.95 -0.39
CA LYS A 183 17.12 -10.67 -0.01
C LYS A 183 16.10 -10.87 1.12
N PRO A 184 16.55 -11.24 2.33
CA PRO A 184 15.67 -11.39 3.48
C PRO A 184 15.04 -10.03 3.83
N ASN A 185 13.82 -10.07 4.36
CA ASN A 185 13.14 -8.89 4.87
C ASN A 185 12.31 -9.23 6.12
N HIS A 186 11.53 -8.27 6.62
CA HIS A 186 10.76 -8.47 7.84
C HIS A 186 9.72 -9.59 7.70
N SER A 187 9.06 -9.70 6.55
CA SER A 187 8.06 -10.75 6.31
C SER A 187 8.65 -12.13 6.02
N VAL A 188 9.90 -12.20 5.53
CA VAL A 188 10.62 -13.44 5.22
C VAL A 188 12.06 -13.30 5.75
N PRO A 189 12.29 -13.58 7.04
CA PRO A 189 13.61 -13.45 7.65
C PRO A 189 14.56 -14.56 7.15
N ALA A 190 15.86 -14.30 7.28
CA ALA A 190 16.86 -15.35 7.07
C ALA A 190 16.66 -16.48 8.10
N ALA A 191 16.79 -17.73 7.66
CA ALA A 191 16.80 -18.87 8.57
C ALA A 191 18.04 -18.77 9.48
N THR A 192 17.83 -18.70 10.79
CA THR A 192 18.88 -18.77 11.82
C THR A 192 19.23 -20.21 12.15
#